data_AF-A0A643C9A4-F1
#
_entry.id   AF-A0A643C9A4-F1
#
_cell.length_a   1.000
_cell.length_b   1.000
_cell.length_c   1.000
_cell.angle_alpha   90.00
_cell.angle_beta   90.00
_cell.angle_gamma   90.00
#
_symmetry.space_group_name_H-M   'P 1'
#
loop_
_entity.id
_entity.type
_entity.pdbx_description
1 polymer ?
#
loop_
_entity_poly.entity_id
_entity_poly.type
_entity_poly.pdbx_seq_one_letter_code
_entity_poly.pdbx_strand_id
1 'polypeptide(L)'
;MLMPYGSLIVGFICGIISTLGFVYLTPFLESRLRIQDTCGIHNLHGIPGIIGGIVGAVTAASANTELYGQEGLAFAFGSSTPSWNASTQGKFQAAGLFVSLAMALVGGIIVGVILKLPFWGQAADENCFEDAIYWEVSFTDLSPHTGFHQVHLPGLGQGTRSCLLSLQMPKDQKSIVFRSEDPALKASEP
;
A
#
# COMPACT_ATOMS: atom_id res chain seq x y z
N MET A 1 4.78 1.82 30.66
CA MET A 1 4.26 0.46 30.40
C MET A 1 2.91 0.31 31.08
N LEU A 2 1.93 -0.21 30.35
CA LEU A 2 0.61 -0.52 30.91
C LEU A 2 0.69 -1.85 31.66
N MET A 3 -0.20 -2.01 32.64
CA MET A 3 -0.52 -3.35 33.15
C MET A 3 -1.16 -4.18 32.02
N PRO A 4 -1.09 -5.53 32.05
CA PRO A 4 -1.57 -6.37 30.95
C PRO A 4 -3.02 -6.10 30.52
N TYR A 5 -3.92 -5.81 31.46
CA TYR A 5 -5.31 -5.47 31.13
C TYR A 5 -5.40 -4.16 30.32
N GLY A 6 -4.55 -3.17 30.62
CA GLY A 6 -4.50 -1.90 29.90
C GLY A 6 -4.06 -2.10 28.45
N SER A 7 -3.06 -2.96 28.20
CA SER A 7 -2.66 -3.31 26.83
C SER A 7 -3.77 -4.02 26.05
N LEU A 8 -4.55 -4.89 26.69
CA LEU A 8 -5.69 -5.57 26.04
C LEU A 8 -6.78 -4.57 25.66
N ILE A 9 -7.11 -3.62 26.54
CA ILE A 9 -8.11 -2.58 26.27
C ILE A 9 -7.67 -1.69 25.10
N VAL A 10 -6.43 -1.21 25.10
CA VAL A 10 -5.91 -0.37 24.02
C VAL A 10 -5.89 -1.14 22.70
N GLY A 11 -5.43 -2.40 22.70
CA GLY A 11 -5.44 -3.25 21.52
C GLY A 11 -6.84 -3.48 20.95
N PHE A 12 -7.83 -3.75 21.83
CA PHE A 12 -9.23 -3.91 21.45
C PHE A 12 -9.79 -2.66 20.78
N ILE A 13 -9.56 -1.48 21.38
CA ILE A 13 -10.01 -0.19 20.84
C ILE A 13 -9.34 0.12 19.50
N CYS A 14 -8.01 -0.05 19.40
CA CYS A 14 -7.26 0.16 18.16
C CYS A 14 -7.75 -0.78 17.04
N GLY A 15 -8.08 -2.04 17.35
CA GLY A 15 -8.64 -2.98 16.38
C GLY A 15 -9.99 -2.53 15.81
N ILE A 16 -10.88 -2.04 16.67
CA ILE A 16 -12.17 -1.47 16.22
C ILE A 16 -11.96 -0.23 15.36
N ILE A 17 -11.13 0.71 15.82
CA ILE A 17 -10.87 1.95 15.08
C ILE A 17 -10.21 1.66 13.73
N SER A 18 -9.27 0.71 13.68
CA SER A 18 -8.60 0.33 12.45
C SER A 18 -9.59 -0.26 11.44
N THR A 19 -10.42 -1.22 11.87
CA THR A 19 -11.42 -1.84 10.98
C THR A 19 -12.47 -0.85 10.48
N LEU A 20 -12.97 0.05 11.35
CA LEU A 20 -13.84 1.15 10.93
C LEU A 20 -13.12 2.12 9.98
N GLY A 21 -11.82 2.35 10.18
CA GLY A 21 -10.99 3.14 9.30
C GLY A 21 -10.93 2.57 7.89
N PHE A 22 -10.69 1.27 7.75
CA PHE A 22 -10.70 0.60 6.45
C PHE A 22 -12.06 0.70 5.75
N VAL A 23 -13.16 0.52 6.49
CA VAL A 23 -14.52 0.49 5.91
C VAL A 23 -15.04 1.90 5.57
N TYR A 24 -14.77 2.90 6.39
CA TYR A 24 -15.40 4.23 6.28
C TYR A 24 -14.41 5.36 6.00
N LEU A 25 -13.24 5.32 6.64
CA LEU A 25 -12.28 6.42 6.54
C LEU A 25 -11.51 6.37 5.22
N THR A 26 -10.97 5.22 4.82
CA THR A 26 -10.27 5.07 3.52
C THR A 26 -11.12 5.58 2.35
N PRO A 27 -12.37 5.12 2.13
CA PRO A 27 -13.16 5.63 1.00
C PRO A 27 -13.51 7.12 1.14
N PHE A 28 -13.63 7.63 2.37
CA PHE A 28 -13.83 9.07 2.60
C PHE A 28 -12.58 9.90 2.22
N LEU A 29 -11.40 9.48 2.65
CA LEU A 29 -10.14 10.16 2.34
C LEU A 29 -9.86 10.16 0.83
N GLU A 30 -10.12 9.03 0.16
CA GLU A 30 -9.97 8.90 -1.28
C GLU A 30 -10.95 9.82 -2.03
N SER A 31 -12.25 9.73 -1.72
CA SER A 31 -13.28 10.45 -2.48
C SER A 31 -13.33 11.96 -2.20
N ARG A 32 -13.00 12.40 -0.98
CA ARG A 32 -13.16 13.81 -0.55
C ARG A 32 -11.85 14.57 -0.45
N LEU A 33 -10.76 13.91 -0.08
CA LEU A 33 -9.45 14.54 0.08
C LEU A 33 -8.44 14.14 -1.01
N ARG A 34 -8.80 13.19 -1.90
CA ARG A 34 -7.92 12.64 -2.94
C ARG A 34 -6.63 12.05 -2.37
N ILE A 35 -6.73 11.39 -1.22
CA ILE A 35 -5.62 10.67 -0.60
C ILE A 35 -5.81 9.19 -0.92
N GLN A 36 -4.98 8.66 -1.81
CA GLN A 36 -4.97 7.26 -2.21
C GLN A 36 -4.01 6.49 -1.31
N ASP A 37 -4.56 5.73 -0.35
CA ASP A 37 -3.81 4.92 0.59
C ASP A 37 -4.00 3.43 0.25
N THR A 38 -3.16 2.91 -0.67
CA THR A 38 -3.27 1.56 -1.26
C THR A 38 -3.42 0.45 -0.21
N CYS A 39 -2.69 0.54 0.90
CA CYS A 39 -2.70 -0.50 1.94
C CYS A 39 -3.47 -0.07 3.20
N GLY A 40 -4.09 1.10 3.21
CA GLY A 40 -4.73 1.68 4.40
C GLY A 40 -3.76 1.88 5.57
N ILE A 41 -2.50 2.26 5.28
CA ILE A 41 -1.48 2.46 6.32
C ILE A 41 -1.88 3.55 7.32
N HIS A 42 -2.76 4.48 6.94
CA HIS A 42 -3.32 5.45 7.86
C HIS A 42 -4.16 4.78 8.97
N ASN A 43 -4.93 3.75 8.63
CA ASN A 43 -5.80 3.04 9.59
C ASN A 43 -5.04 2.02 10.45
N LEU A 44 -3.92 1.50 9.96
CA LEU A 44 -3.11 0.51 10.68
C LEU A 44 -1.95 1.12 11.45
N HIS A 45 -1.21 2.04 10.83
CA HIS A 45 -0.01 2.65 11.42
C HIS A 45 -0.30 4.05 11.95
N GLY A 46 -0.96 4.90 11.16
CA GLY A 46 -1.17 6.31 11.48
C GLY A 46 -2.01 6.50 12.74
N ILE A 47 -3.29 6.15 12.68
CA ILE A 47 -4.25 6.35 13.78
C ILE A 47 -3.85 5.51 15.01
N PRO A 48 -3.59 4.19 14.91
CA PRO A 48 -3.14 3.42 16.07
C PRO A 48 -1.80 3.92 16.65
N GLY A 49 -0.89 4.42 15.82
CA GLY A 49 0.36 5.03 16.26
C GLY A 49 0.14 6.32 17.06
N ILE A 50 -0.76 7.20 16.62
CA ILE A 50 -1.15 8.41 17.36
C ILE A 50 -1.79 8.04 18.70
N ILE A 51 -2.71 7.06 18.71
CA ILE A 51 -3.33 6.55 19.95
C ILE A 51 -2.24 6.02 20.89
N GLY A 52 -1.30 5.22 20.37
CA GLY A 52 -0.17 4.70 21.14
C GLY A 52 0.71 5.80 21.73
N GLY A 53 0.98 6.87 20.97
CA GLY A 53 1.71 8.04 21.44
C GLY A 53 0.99 8.78 22.58
N ILE A 54 -0.32 9.00 22.44
CA ILE A 54 -1.16 9.62 23.48
C ILE A 54 -1.18 8.75 24.75
N VAL A 55 -1.44 7.45 24.60
CA VAL A 55 -1.41 6.49 25.71
C VAL A 55 -0.04 6.47 26.38
N GLY A 56 1.03 6.53 25.61
CA GLY A 56 2.40 6.63 26.11
C GLY A 56 2.64 7.88 26.93
N ALA A 57 2.16 9.04 26.48
CA ALA A 57 2.27 10.31 27.20
C ALA A 57 1.48 10.30 28.51
N VAL A 58 0.25 9.80 28.50
CA VAL A 58 -0.58 9.64 29.71
C VAL A 58 0.07 8.65 30.68
N THR A 59 0.55 7.52 30.18
CA THR A 59 1.21 6.49 31.01
C THR A 59 2.49 7.04 31.66
N ALA A 60 3.25 7.87 30.94
CA ALA A 60 4.44 8.53 31.49
C ALA A 60 4.07 9.59 32.55
N ALA A 61 3.01 10.37 32.31
CA ALA A 61 2.52 11.37 33.25
C ALA A 61 2.01 10.76 34.57
N SER A 62 1.45 9.55 34.49
CA SER A 62 0.90 8.80 35.63
C SER A 62 1.91 7.83 36.27
N ALA A 63 3.15 7.79 35.78
CA ALA A 63 4.16 6.85 36.28
C ALA A 63 4.56 7.19 37.73
N ASN A 64 4.58 6.18 38.59
CA ASN A 64 4.93 6.32 40.00
C ASN A 64 5.70 5.09 40.50
N THR A 65 6.29 5.22 41.68
CA THR A 65 7.17 4.21 42.28
C THR A 65 6.43 2.99 42.79
N GLU A 66 5.12 3.09 43.07
CA GLU A 66 4.30 1.96 43.49
C GLU A 66 4.04 0.99 42.33
N LEU A 67 3.75 1.52 41.14
CA LEU A 67 3.49 0.73 39.94
C LEU A 67 4.76 0.20 39.26
N TYR A 68 5.84 0.98 39.24
CA TYR A 68 7.05 0.66 38.50
C TYR A 68 8.22 0.18 39.37
N GLY A 69 8.17 0.41 40.69
CA GLY A 69 9.37 0.33 41.52
C GLY A 69 10.39 1.43 41.16
N GLN A 70 11.38 1.65 42.03
CA GLN A 70 12.44 2.63 41.77
C GLN A 70 13.30 2.22 40.56
N GLU A 71 13.68 0.94 40.49
CA GLU A 71 14.51 0.42 39.39
C GLU A 71 13.76 0.45 38.06
N GLY A 72 12.47 0.11 38.04
CA GLY A 72 11.67 0.13 36.81
C GLY A 72 11.43 1.55 36.28
N LEU A 73 11.28 2.54 37.18
CA LEU A 73 11.15 3.94 36.80
C LEU A 73 12.49 4.51 36.28
N ALA A 74 13.60 4.11 36.90
CA ALA A 74 14.95 4.43 36.45
C ALA A 74 15.22 3.87 35.05
N PHE A 75 14.87 2.60 34.83
CA PHE A 75 15.04 1.93 33.55
C PHE A 75 14.15 2.52 32.45
N ALA A 76 12.86 2.72 32.73
CA ALA A 76 11.89 3.16 31.72
C ALA A 76 11.99 4.66 31.38
N PHE A 77 12.35 5.50 32.35
CA PHE A 77 12.28 6.95 32.20
C PHE A 77 13.52 7.72 32.68
N GLY A 78 14.59 7.04 33.11
CA GLY A 78 15.79 7.72 33.61
C GLY A 78 15.55 8.46 34.94
N SER A 79 14.62 7.98 35.77
CA SER A 79 14.24 8.64 37.02
C SER A 79 15.33 8.71 38.08
N SER A 80 16.50 8.10 37.85
CA SER A 80 17.67 8.20 38.72
C SER A 80 18.28 9.61 38.74
N THR A 81 17.82 10.52 37.88
CA THR A 81 18.24 11.92 37.91
C THR A 81 17.42 12.72 38.94
N PRO A 82 18.04 13.59 39.75
CA PRO A 82 17.32 14.38 40.78
C PRO A 82 16.22 15.28 40.24
N SER A 83 16.25 15.58 38.94
CA SER A 83 15.33 16.48 38.24
C SER A 83 14.15 15.78 37.57
N TRP A 84 14.08 14.44 37.63
CA TRP A 84 13.03 13.71 36.92
C TRP A 84 11.64 13.97 37.52
N ASN A 85 10.66 14.20 36.64
CA ASN A 85 9.28 14.44 37.02
C ASN A 85 8.33 13.79 36.00
N ALA A 86 7.40 12.95 36.48
CA ALA A 86 6.45 12.21 35.64
C ALA A 86 5.64 13.12 34.71
N SER A 87 5.10 14.24 35.23
CA SER A 87 4.35 15.21 34.41
C SER A 87 5.20 15.80 33.31
N THR A 88 6.46 16.11 33.61
CA THR A 88 7.41 16.63 32.62
C THR A 88 7.73 15.56 31.55
N GLN A 89 7.93 14.31 31.95
CA GLN A 89 8.14 13.20 31.01
C GLN A 89 6.93 13.01 30.08
N GLY A 90 5.70 13.07 30.61
CA GLY A 90 4.48 13.02 29.81
C GLY A 90 4.39 14.16 28.79
N LYS A 91 4.78 15.37 29.18
CA LYS A 91 4.85 16.53 28.25
C LYS A 91 5.88 16.30 27.14
N PHE A 92 7.05 15.75 27.46
CA PHE A 92 8.07 15.42 26.45
C PHE A 92 7.58 14.35 25.47
N GLN A 93 6.86 13.32 25.93
CA GLN A 93 6.25 12.32 25.05
C GLN A 93 5.21 12.95 24.10
N ALA A 94 4.35 13.83 24.63
CA ALA A 94 3.39 14.56 23.80
C ALA A 94 4.08 15.47 22.78
N ALA A 95 5.10 16.22 23.21
CA ALA A 95 5.89 17.06 22.32
C ALA A 95 6.57 16.22 21.22
N GLY A 96 7.13 15.06 21.58
CA GLY A 96 7.73 14.12 20.65
C GLY A 96 6.76 13.61 19.57
N LEU A 97 5.49 13.35 19.94
CA LEU A 97 4.44 13.01 18.98
C LEU A 97 4.21 14.15 17.98
N PHE A 98 4.07 15.39 18.43
CA PHE A 98 3.87 16.54 17.54
C PHE A 98 5.07 16.81 16.64
N VAL A 99 6.29 16.72 17.17
CA VAL A 99 7.52 16.84 16.39
C VAL A 99 7.59 15.74 15.32
N SER A 100 7.23 14.49 15.67
CA SER A 100 7.21 13.38 14.72
C SER A 100 6.19 13.61 13.59
N LEU A 101 4.99 14.09 13.92
CA LEU A 101 3.96 14.43 12.92
C LEU A 101 4.42 15.59 12.01
N ALA A 102 5.05 16.62 12.58
CA ALA A 102 5.57 17.73 11.80
C ALA A 102 6.66 17.28 10.83
N MET A 103 7.61 16.48 11.30
CA MET A 103 8.69 15.92 10.47
C MET A 103 8.14 14.99 9.39
N ALA A 104 7.17 14.13 9.72
CA ALA A 104 6.53 13.24 8.74
C ALA A 104 5.80 14.03 7.65
N LEU A 105 5.07 15.09 8.01
CA LEU A 105 4.36 15.93 7.06
C LEU A 105 5.33 16.71 6.16
N VAL A 106 6.29 17.42 6.74
CA VAL A 106 7.25 18.24 5.99
C VAL A 106 8.13 17.36 5.10
N GLY A 107 8.70 16.29 5.67
CA GLY A 107 9.53 15.34 4.93
C GLY A 107 8.75 14.64 3.83
N GLY A 108 7.53 14.18 4.11
CA GLY A 108 6.65 13.55 3.13
C GLY A 108 6.29 14.48 1.96
N ILE A 109 6.00 15.76 2.23
CA ILE A 109 5.74 16.74 1.17
C ILE A 109 6.98 16.96 0.30
N ILE A 110 8.15 17.17 0.92
CA ILE A 110 9.40 17.41 0.18
C ILE A 110 9.71 16.21 -0.73
N VAL A 111 9.69 14.99 -0.18
CA VAL A 111 9.97 13.78 -0.94
C VAL A 111 8.89 13.54 -2.00
N GLY A 112 7.61 13.76 -1.67
CA GLY A 112 6.51 13.63 -2.63
C GLY A 112 6.65 14.58 -3.82
N VAL A 113 7.11 15.82 -3.61
CA VAL A 113 7.39 16.76 -4.70
C VAL A 113 8.55 16.29 -5.57
N ILE A 114 9.62 15.76 -4.98
CA ILE A 114 10.77 15.21 -5.71
C ILE A 114 10.35 14.00 -6.57
N LEU A 115 9.53 13.10 -6.01
CA LEU A 115 9.04 11.92 -6.72
C LEU A 115 8.02 12.25 -7.82
N LYS A 116 7.42 13.44 -7.81
CA LYS A 116 6.50 13.89 -8.87
C LYS A 116 7.22 14.25 -10.18
N LEU A 117 8.55 14.31 -10.20
CA LEU A 117 9.30 14.65 -11.40
C LEU A 117 9.22 13.51 -12.46
N PRO A 118 9.10 13.82 -13.77
CA PRO A 118 8.71 12.85 -14.78
C PRO A 118 9.82 11.89 -15.27
N PHE A 119 10.96 11.80 -14.60
CA PHE A 119 12.14 11.07 -15.09
C PHE A 119 12.46 9.77 -14.31
N TRP A 120 11.58 9.35 -13.40
CA TRP A 120 11.77 8.15 -12.57
C TRP A 120 11.25 6.85 -13.21
N GLY A 121 10.61 6.92 -14.38
CA GLY A 121 10.02 5.74 -15.03
C GLY A 121 8.78 5.20 -14.29
N GLN A 122 7.99 6.07 -13.64
CA GLN A 122 6.73 5.67 -13.02
C GLN A 122 5.70 5.18 -14.06
N ALA A 123 4.90 4.19 -13.68
CA ALA A 123 3.78 3.71 -14.48
C ALA A 123 2.75 4.82 -14.70
N ALA A 124 2.06 4.78 -15.86
CA ALA A 124 0.89 5.60 -16.09
C ALA A 124 -0.27 5.13 -15.18
N ASP A 125 -1.20 6.03 -14.84
CA ASP A 125 -2.33 5.74 -13.94
C ASP A 125 -3.14 4.50 -14.34
N GLU A 126 -3.30 4.25 -15.65
CA GLU A 126 -4.00 3.08 -16.21
C GLU A 126 -3.25 1.76 -16.05
N ASN A 127 -1.94 1.81 -15.76
CA ASN A 127 -1.06 0.67 -15.60
C ASN A 127 -0.54 0.53 -14.16
N CYS A 128 -1.11 1.27 -13.20
CA CYS A 128 -0.82 1.07 -11.79
C CYS A 128 -1.21 -0.36 -11.35
N PHE A 129 -0.41 -0.95 -10.46
CA PHE A 129 -0.58 -2.31 -9.94
C PHE A 129 -0.42 -3.44 -10.98
N GLU A 130 0.16 -3.14 -12.13
CA GLU A 130 0.51 -4.13 -13.16
C GLU A 130 2.00 -4.48 -13.09
N ASP A 131 2.29 -5.75 -12.81
CA ASP A 131 3.66 -6.25 -12.67
C ASP A 131 4.40 -6.28 -14.02
N ALA A 132 3.68 -6.53 -15.13
CA ALA A 132 4.26 -6.62 -16.47
C ALA A 132 4.95 -5.33 -16.96
N ILE A 133 4.72 -4.19 -16.29
CA ILE A 133 5.41 -2.93 -16.59
C ILE A 133 6.90 -3.00 -16.22
N TYR A 134 7.24 -3.75 -15.18
CA TYR A 134 8.60 -3.79 -14.63
C TYR A 134 9.24 -5.19 -14.66
N TRP A 135 8.43 -6.23 -14.90
CA TRP A 135 8.87 -7.62 -14.86
C TRP A 135 8.50 -8.36 -16.14
N GLU A 136 9.34 -9.32 -16.52
CA GLU A 136 8.98 -10.33 -17.52
C GLU A 136 7.96 -11.29 -16.89
N VAL A 137 6.78 -11.43 -17.49
CA VAL A 137 5.69 -12.27 -17.00
C VAL A 137 5.53 -13.53 -17.85
N SER A 138 5.20 -14.66 -17.23
CA SER A 138 5.00 -15.92 -17.94
C SER A 138 3.81 -15.82 -18.89
N PHE A 139 3.95 -16.35 -20.11
CA PHE A 139 2.87 -16.39 -21.10
C PHE A 139 1.60 -17.12 -20.62
N THR A 140 1.72 -18.00 -19.61
CA THR A 140 0.59 -18.71 -18.99
C THR A 140 -0.23 -17.82 -18.05
N ASP A 141 0.36 -16.74 -17.54
CA ASP A 141 -0.27 -15.81 -16.59
C ASP A 141 -0.76 -14.52 -17.27
N LEU A 142 -0.54 -14.39 -18.59
CA LEU A 142 -1.20 -13.38 -19.40
C LEU A 142 -2.70 -13.62 -19.34
N SER A 143 -3.39 -12.77 -18.59
CA SER A 143 -4.85 -12.78 -18.53
C SER A 143 -5.40 -12.59 -19.96
N PRO A 144 -6.55 -13.15 -20.32
CA PRO A 144 -7.14 -12.96 -21.66
C PRO A 144 -7.47 -11.49 -22.01
N HIS A 145 -7.26 -10.55 -21.08
CA HIS A 145 -7.40 -9.11 -21.28
C HIS A 145 -6.17 -8.43 -21.90
N THR A 146 -4.98 -9.02 -21.80
CA THR A 146 -3.88 -8.67 -22.71
C THR A 146 -4.12 -9.43 -24.00
N GLY A 147 -4.48 -8.71 -25.07
CA GLY A 147 -4.99 -9.24 -26.34
C GLY A 147 -4.05 -10.12 -27.18
N PHE A 148 -3.29 -11.02 -26.56
CA PHE A 148 -2.71 -12.18 -27.22
C PHE A 148 -3.73 -13.32 -27.19
N HIS A 149 -4.71 -13.24 -28.09
CA HIS A 149 -5.42 -14.44 -28.49
C HIS A 149 -4.39 -15.38 -29.13
N GLN A 150 -4.03 -16.45 -28.42
CA GLN A 150 -3.40 -17.58 -29.07
C GLN A 150 -4.42 -18.16 -30.06
N VAL A 151 -4.29 -17.80 -31.34
CA VAL A 151 -5.07 -18.43 -32.39
C VAL A 151 -4.54 -19.85 -32.51
N HIS A 152 -5.16 -20.78 -31.78
CA HIS A 152 -4.97 -22.20 -32.02
C HIS A 152 -5.60 -22.50 -33.38
N LEU A 153 -4.77 -22.53 -34.43
CA LEU A 153 -5.17 -23.02 -35.75
C LEU A 153 -5.29 -24.54 -35.66
N PRO A 154 -6.50 -25.13 -35.67
CA PRO A 154 -6.63 -26.57 -35.76
C PRO A 154 -6.28 -26.96 -37.19
N GLY A 155 -5.09 -27.54 -37.40
CA GLY A 155 -4.73 -28.10 -38.70
C GLY A 155 -3.26 -28.07 -39.11
N LEU A 156 -2.36 -27.38 -38.40
CA LEU A 156 -0.93 -27.49 -38.70
C LEU A 156 -0.32 -28.64 -37.89
N GLY A 157 0.00 -29.73 -38.60
CA GLY A 157 0.71 -30.88 -38.05
C GLY A 157 2.01 -30.47 -37.35
N GLN A 158 2.39 -31.28 -36.36
CA GLN A 158 3.62 -31.15 -35.59
C GLN A 158 4.83 -30.98 -36.51
N GLY A 159 5.29 -29.74 -36.69
CA GLY A 159 6.49 -29.45 -37.44
C GLY A 159 6.31 -28.36 -38.47
N THR A 160 6.09 -27.12 -38.05
CA THR A 160 6.63 -25.96 -38.78
C THR A 160 6.73 -24.78 -37.84
N ARG A 161 7.85 -24.08 -37.96
CA ARG A 161 8.39 -23.13 -37.01
C ARG A 161 7.43 -21.95 -36.80
N SER A 162 7.38 -21.49 -35.56
CA SER A 162 6.82 -20.21 -35.11
C SER A 162 7.25 -19.09 -36.07
N CYS A 163 6.38 -18.74 -37.02
CA CYS A 163 6.49 -17.54 -37.83
C CYS A 163 5.68 -16.48 -37.09
N LEU A 164 6.38 -15.71 -36.27
CA LEU A 164 5.84 -14.70 -35.38
C LEU A 164 5.43 -13.49 -36.24
N LEU A 165 4.20 -13.52 -36.79
CA LEU A 165 3.62 -12.38 -37.49
C LEU A 165 3.14 -11.37 -36.43
N SER A 166 3.93 -10.32 -36.24
CA SER A 166 3.55 -9.15 -35.47
C SER A 166 2.39 -8.44 -36.19
N LEU A 167 1.17 -8.61 -35.69
CA LEU A 167 0.02 -7.80 -36.09
C LEU A 167 -0.47 -7.03 -34.88
N GLN A 168 -0.07 -5.76 -34.82
CA GLN A 168 -0.59 -4.76 -33.90
C GLN A 168 -2.09 -4.56 -34.21
N MET A 169 -2.99 -4.93 -33.28
CA MET A 169 -4.42 -4.67 -33.41
C MET A 169 -4.79 -3.25 -32.95
N PRO A 170 -5.56 -2.47 -33.74
CA PRO A 170 -6.23 -1.27 -33.26
C PRO A 170 -7.40 -1.63 -32.32
N LYS A 171 -7.62 -0.82 -31.28
CA LYS A 171 -8.50 -1.09 -30.12
C LYS A 171 -10.02 -1.25 -30.42
N ASP A 172 -10.49 -1.09 -31.66
CA ASP A 172 -11.92 -0.86 -31.94
C ASP A 172 -12.65 -1.97 -32.73
N GLN A 173 -12.10 -3.17 -32.93
CA GLN A 173 -12.76 -4.22 -33.73
C GLN A 173 -13.26 -5.41 -32.91
N LYS A 174 -14.60 -5.65 -32.94
CA LYS A 174 -15.31 -6.72 -32.19
C LYS A 174 -15.44 -8.07 -32.93
N SER A 175 -14.88 -8.22 -34.12
CA SER A 175 -14.82 -9.52 -34.80
C SER A 175 -13.69 -9.59 -35.83
N ILE A 176 -13.08 -10.78 -35.92
CA ILE A 176 -12.05 -11.12 -36.90
C ILE A 176 -12.75 -11.67 -38.14
N VAL A 177 -12.65 -10.96 -39.27
CA VAL A 177 -13.03 -11.48 -40.59
C VAL A 177 -11.78 -12.11 -41.20
N PHE A 178 -11.71 -13.44 -41.23
CA PHE A 178 -10.64 -14.15 -41.92
C PHE A 178 -10.88 -14.07 -43.43
N ARG A 179 -10.13 -13.21 -44.13
CA ARG A 179 -10.03 -13.25 -45.59
C ARG A 179 -8.81 -14.09 -45.95
N SER A 180 -9.05 -15.31 -46.42
CA SER A 180 -8.00 -16.14 -47.01
C SER A 180 -7.56 -15.51 -48.33
N GLU A 181 -6.30 -15.11 -48.44
CA GLU A 181 -5.64 -14.73 -49.69
C GLU A 181 -4.91 -15.92 -50.33
N ASP A 182 -5.41 -17.15 -50.11
CA ASP A 182 -4.83 -18.34 -50.71
C ASP A 182 -5.49 -18.62 -52.07
N PRO A 183 -4.80 -18.40 -53.21
CA PRO A 183 -5.38 -18.60 -54.54
C PRO A 183 -5.77 -20.06 -54.83
N ALA A 184 -5.34 -21.02 -53.99
CA ALA A 184 -5.63 -22.44 -54.13
C ALA A 184 -7.03 -22.85 -53.63
N LEU A 185 -7.71 -22.03 -52.81
CA LEU A 185 -9.06 -22.35 -52.28
C LEU A 185 -10.22 -21.79 -53.10
N LYS A 186 -9.94 -21.09 -54.21
CA LYS A 186 -10.97 -20.45 -55.06
C LYS A 186 -11.62 -21.38 -56.09
N ALA A 187 -11.30 -22.68 -56.07
CA ALA A 187 -11.68 -23.65 -57.10
C ALA A 187 -12.78 -24.64 -56.68
N SER A 188 -13.43 -24.44 -55.52
CA SER A 188 -14.51 -25.34 -55.08
C SER A 188 -15.60 -24.59 -54.32
N GLU A 189 -16.32 -23.71 -55.01
CA GLU A 189 -17.71 -23.40 -54.68
C GLU A 189 -18.53 -23.49 -55.98
N PRO A 190 -19.71 -24.15 -55.98
CA PRO A 190 -20.60 -24.23 -57.14
C PRO A 190 -21.25 -22.90 -57.51
#